data_AF-A0A7C4FPF9-F1
#
_entry.id   AF-A0A7C4FPF9-F1
#
_cell.length_a   1.000
_cell.length_b   1.000
_cell.length_c   1.000
_cell.angle_alpha   90.00
_cell.angle_beta   90.00
_cell.angle_gamma   90.00
#
_symmetry.space_group_name_H-M   'P 1'
#
loop_
_entity.id
_entity.type
_entity.pdbx_description
1 polymer ?
#
loop_
_entity_poly.entity_id
_entity_poly.type
_entity_poly.pdbx_seq_one_letter_code
_entity_poly.pdbx_strand_id
1 'polypeptide(L)'
;MKKELTDIWKYLIGLRDFDIANGWQEKFVYPIDLEWYLNRSLTYYSPIDKDGIPMSNYKSVGLQYNPTRVSSYGLAHWNRYILNSDEKSLNLFFKIANWFIDIAKKRNDCIVWEYNFDWGDLKKPWISAMAQGEVISLLSRAYYKTKEQKYIDIVLKAIKVFTKDIDHGGVCSKINGNNLFFEEYPSQNPKHELNGFLYAVIGLTDLDKLCSSESILQNLIIECKKTLEECCKLWDLGYWSAYDLSQINGVRNSATTSYHLLHIAQITFLSDIFESEILSQQAKKWKLCFDKLTCRLHAARDKIRYRILCPPQR
;
A
#
# COMPACT_ATOMS: atom_id res chain seq x y z
N MET A 1 21.90 11.24 -7.38
CA MET A 1 22.78 11.52 -6.24
C MET A 1 22.06 11.67 -4.90
N LYS A 2 21.25 12.71 -4.61
CA LYS A 2 20.67 12.87 -3.26
C LYS A 2 19.88 11.64 -2.74
N LYS A 3 18.92 11.10 -3.51
CA LYS A 3 18.10 9.95 -3.07
C LYS A 3 18.87 8.63 -2.92
N GLU A 4 19.81 8.33 -3.83
CA GLU A 4 20.63 7.11 -3.71
C GLU A 4 21.54 7.17 -2.47
N LEU A 5 22.13 8.33 -2.18
CA LEU A 5 22.95 8.54 -0.98
C LEU A 5 22.09 8.43 0.29
N THR A 6 20.87 8.96 0.28
CA THR A 6 19.92 8.80 1.39
C THR A 6 19.58 7.33 1.62
N ASP A 7 19.29 6.56 0.56
CA ASP A 7 18.97 5.14 0.69
C ASP A 7 20.17 4.35 1.26
N ILE A 8 21.38 4.57 0.74
CA ILE A 8 22.60 3.92 1.25
C ILE A 8 22.81 4.24 2.74
N TRP A 9 22.61 5.50 3.12
CA TRP A 9 22.71 5.91 4.51
C TRP A 9 21.68 5.20 5.40
N LYS A 10 20.43 5.05 4.93
CA LYS A 10 19.39 4.28 5.63
C LYS A 10 19.78 2.80 5.84
N TYR A 11 20.39 2.16 4.85
CA TYR A 11 20.90 0.78 5.02
C TYR A 11 22.00 0.70 6.09
N LEU A 12 22.92 1.67 6.11
CA LEU A 12 24.03 1.71 7.07
C LEU A 12 23.53 1.89 8.50
N ILE A 13 22.71 2.92 8.75
CA ILE A 13 22.25 3.24 10.11
C ILE A 13 21.05 2.40 10.56
N GLY A 14 20.40 1.67 9.63
CA GLY A 14 19.19 0.90 9.93
C GLY A 14 17.99 1.80 10.29
N LEU A 15 17.78 2.89 9.54
CA LEU A 15 16.69 3.83 9.82
C LEU A 15 15.34 3.12 9.76
N ARG A 16 14.54 3.28 10.81
CA ARG A 16 13.16 2.77 10.89
C ARG A 16 12.18 3.90 10.57
N ASP A 17 11.73 3.96 9.32
CA ASP A 17 10.72 4.91 8.86
C ASP A 17 9.36 4.26 8.54
N PHE A 18 9.24 2.96 8.79
CA PHE A 18 7.99 2.22 8.88
C PHE A 18 8.06 1.24 10.05
N ASP A 19 6.93 1.08 10.72
CA ASP A 19 6.68 0.01 11.67
C ASP A 19 5.17 -0.32 11.67
N ILE A 20 4.80 -1.38 12.37
CA ILE A 20 3.40 -1.60 12.72
C ILE A 20 2.97 -0.54 13.74
N ALA A 21 1.78 0.04 13.58
CA ALA A 21 1.32 1.14 14.42
C ALA A 21 1.15 0.70 15.88
N ASN A 22 1.57 1.52 16.84
CA ASN A 22 1.28 1.24 18.25
C ASN A 22 -0.24 1.15 18.48
N GLY A 23 -0.66 0.12 19.22
CA GLY A 23 -2.09 -0.12 19.47
C GLY A 23 -2.85 -0.57 18.21
N TRP A 24 -2.20 -1.15 17.19
CA TRP A 24 -2.90 -1.67 16.01
C TRP A 24 -3.95 -2.75 16.32
N GLN A 25 -3.83 -3.42 17.48
CA GLN A 25 -4.86 -4.33 18.01
C GLN A 25 -6.07 -3.58 18.60
N GLU A 26 -5.92 -2.30 18.93
CA GLU A 26 -7.03 -1.46 19.36
C GLU A 26 -7.97 -1.18 18.19
N LYS A 27 -9.24 -0.95 18.54
CA LYS A 27 -10.33 -0.89 17.58
C LYS A 27 -10.11 0.23 16.54
N PHE A 28 -9.92 -0.18 15.27
CA PHE A 28 -9.82 0.67 14.07
C PHE A 28 -8.57 1.56 13.94
N VAL A 29 -7.50 1.37 14.72
CA VAL A 29 -6.19 1.93 14.37
C VAL A 29 -5.77 1.42 12.98
N TYR A 30 -5.19 2.28 12.14
CA TYR A 30 -4.61 1.86 10.86
C TYR A 30 -3.27 1.16 11.12
N PRO A 31 -3.05 -0.07 10.61
CA PRO A 31 -1.97 -0.92 11.10
C PRO A 31 -0.56 -0.45 10.69
N ILE A 32 -0.43 0.46 9.73
CA ILE A 32 0.87 0.99 9.31
C ILE A 32 1.13 2.32 10.01
N ASP A 33 2.29 2.45 10.66
CA ASP A 33 2.70 3.72 11.25
C ASP A 33 3.10 4.72 10.16
N LEU A 34 2.31 5.79 10.04
CA LEU A 34 2.51 6.89 9.11
C LEU A 34 2.91 8.20 9.81
N GLU A 35 3.09 8.18 11.13
CA GLU A 35 3.41 9.36 11.95
C GLU A 35 4.78 9.97 11.55
N TRP A 36 5.74 9.11 11.19
CA TRP A 36 7.06 9.55 10.73
C TRP A 36 6.98 10.44 9.47
N TYR A 37 6.09 10.09 8.54
CA TYR A 37 5.82 10.83 7.31
C TYR A 37 5.04 12.11 7.59
N LEU A 38 4.04 12.02 8.47
CA LEU A 38 3.20 13.16 8.82
C LEU A 38 3.99 14.26 9.54
N ASN A 39 4.92 13.88 10.42
CA ASN A 39 5.87 14.81 11.06
C ASN A 39 6.87 15.45 10.09
N ARG A 40 6.96 14.93 8.86
CA ARG A 40 7.78 15.45 7.76
C ARG A 40 6.89 15.86 6.58
N SER A 41 5.69 16.37 6.85
CA SER A 41 4.70 16.72 5.83
C SER A 41 5.22 17.66 4.74
N LEU A 42 6.12 18.59 5.06
CA LEU A 42 6.75 19.45 4.05
C LEU A 42 7.58 18.66 3.02
N THR A 43 8.10 17.49 3.39
CA THR A 43 8.84 16.59 2.49
C THR A 43 7.92 15.61 1.79
N TYR A 44 6.95 15.05 2.53
CA TYR A 44 6.16 13.89 2.07
C TYR A 44 4.75 14.21 1.59
N TYR A 45 4.19 15.37 1.95
CA TYR A 45 2.81 15.78 1.62
C TYR A 45 2.73 17.15 0.94
N SER A 46 3.85 17.87 0.78
CA SER A 46 3.92 19.12 0.01
C SER A 46 4.09 18.89 -1.51
N PRO A 47 3.56 19.78 -2.38
CA PRO A 47 2.65 20.89 -2.05
C PRO A 47 1.26 20.41 -1.63
N ILE A 48 0.57 21.23 -0.86
CA ILE A 48 -0.83 21.05 -0.45
C ILE A 48 -1.65 22.14 -1.13
N ASP A 49 -2.81 21.79 -1.67
CA ASP A 49 -3.71 22.76 -2.30
C ASP A 49 -4.46 23.63 -1.26
N LYS A 50 -5.33 24.51 -1.75
CA LYS A 50 -6.12 25.43 -0.90
C LYS A 50 -7.09 24.71 0.05
N ASP A 51 -7.49 23.48 -0.27
CA ASP A 51 -8.49 22.70 0.47
C ASP A 51 -7.84 21.73 1.46
N GLY A 52 -6.50 21.66 1.47
CA GLY A 52 -5.71 20.83 2.38
C GLY A 52 -5.35 19.46 1.78
N ILE A 53 -5.48 19.29 0.47
CA ILE A 53 -5.22 18.01 -0.22
C ILE A 53 -3.78 17.99 -0.77
N PRO A 54 -2.96 16.98 -0.45
CA PRO A 54 -1.59 16.91 -0.94
C PRO A 54 -1.52 16.55 -2.43
N MET A 55 -0.60 17.18 -3.16
CA MET A 55 -0.35 16.98 -4.58
C MET A 55 1.09 16.55 -4.84
N SER A 56 1.31 15.69 -5.83
CA SER A 56 2.62 15.24 -6.28
C SER A 56 3.09 15.99 -7.52
N ASN A 57 4.30 16.55 -7.47
CA ASN A 57 4.92 17.16 -8.64
C ASN A 57 5.74 16.11 -9.41
N TYR A 58 5.16 15.60 -10.48
CA TYR A 58 5.81 14.67 -11.39
C TYR A 58 6.57 15.42 -12.46
N LYS A 59 7.78 14.96 -12.80
CA LYS A 59 8.59 15.62 -13.83
C LYS A 59 7.93 15.63 -15.21
N SER A 60 7.19 14.57 -15.53
CA SER A 60 6.57 14.36 -16.84
C SER A 60 5.28 15.16 -17.04
N VAL A 61 4.49 15.35 -15.97
CA VAL A 61 3.09 15.82 -16.07
C VAL A 61 2.75 16.92 -15.06
N GLY A 62 3.74 17.41 -14.32
CA GLY A 62 3.58 18.47 -13.32
C GLY A 62 2.79 18.02 -12.09
N LEU A 63 2.07 18.97 -11.48
CA LEU A 63 1.25 18.73 -10.29
C LEU A 63 0.06 17.84 -10.61
N GLN A 64 -0.05 16.74 -9.88
CA GLN A 64 -1.15 15.78 -9.99
C GLN A 64 -1.59 15.34 -8.59
N TYR A 65 -2.87 15.03 -8.43
CA TYR A 65 -3.32 14.28 -7.28
C TYR A 65 -2.91 12.82 -7.44
N ASN A 66 -2.28 12.26 -6.42
CA ASN A 66 -1.97 10.83 -6.34
C ASN A 66 -2.88 10.23 -5.26
N PRO A 67 -3.89 9.43 -5.64
CA PRO A 67 -4.79 8.77 -4.70
C PRO A 67 -4.09 8.12 -3.51
N THR A 68 -3.06 7.30 -3.71
CA THR A 68 -2.28 6.63 -2.65
C THR A 68 -1.63 7.62 -1.67
N ARG A 69 -1.08 8.72 -2.19
CA ARG A 69 -0.50 9.76 -1.33
C ARG A 69 -1.56 10.49 -0.51
N VAL A 70 -2.72 10.75 -1.10
CA VAL A 70 -3.82 11.45 -0.44
C VAL A 70 -4.47 10.55 0.61
N SER A 71 -4.67 9.26 0.32
CA SER A 71 -5.21 8.27 1.27
C SER A 71 -4.27 8.05 2.46
N SER A 72 -2.97 7.85 2.23
CA SER A 72 -1.99 7.71 3.31
C SER A 72 -1.93 8.96 4.20
N TYR A 73 -2.09 10.17 3.64
CA TYR A 73 -2.18 11.41 4.44
C TYR A 73 -3.40 11.40 5.37
N GLY A 74 -4.58 11.03 4.86
CA GLY A 74 -5.79 10.88 5.66
C GLY A 74 -5.64 9.81 6.75
N LEU A 75 -5.11 8.64 6.41
CA LEU A 75 -4.89 7.54 7.35
C LEU A 75 -3.88 7.89 8.45
N ALA A 76 -2.84 8.67 8.13
CA ALA A 76 -1.91 9.19 9.13
C ALA A 76 -2.61 10.11 10.14
N HIS A 77 -3.47 11.00 9.65
CA HIS A 77 -4.29 11.87 10.50
C HIS A 77 -5.31 11.08 11.34
N TRP A 78 -5.90 10.01 10.80
CA TRP A 78 -6.75 9.12 11.58
C TRP A 78 -5.99 8.50 12.76
N ASN A 79 -4.80 7.94 12.53
CA ASN A 79 -4.00 7.34 13.60
C ASN A 79 -3.63 8.37 14.66
N ARG A 80 -3.18 9.57 14.25
CA ARG A 80 -2.87 10.65 15.20
C ARG A 80 -4.08 11.05 16.03
N TYR A 81 -5.27 11.09 15.44
CA TYR A 81 -6.52 11.32 16.18
C TYR A 81 -6.80 10.20 17.19
N ILE A 82 -6.77 8.94 16.77
CA ILE A 82 -7.09 7.81 17.67
C ILE A 82 -6.12 7.74 18.85
N LEU A 83 -4.83 7.95 18.61
CA LEU A 83 -3.80 7.81 19.64
C LEU A 83 -3.72 9.02 20.57
N ASN A 84 -3.96 10.23 20.06
CA ASN A 84 -3.70 11.48 20.81
C ASN A 84 -4.94 12.37 21.00
N SER A 85 -6.12 11.93 20.55
CA SER A 85 -7.35 12.75 20.52
C SER A 85 -7.19 14.10 19.81
N ASP A 86 -6.36 14.15 18.75
CA ASP A 86 -6.08 15.38 18.00
C ASP A 86 -7.24 15.74 17.03
N GLU A 87 -8.15 16.61 17.47
CA GLU A 87 -9.33 17.04 16.71
C GLU A 87 -8.98 17.76 15.38
N LYS A 88 -7.79 18.38 15.28
CA LYS A 88 -7.32 18.97 14.03
C LYS A 88 -7.08 17.89 12.97
N SER A 89 -6.46 16.78 13.36
CA SER A 89 -6.26 15.63 12.49
C SER A 89 -7.58 14.95 12.13
N LEU A 90 -8.54 14.88 13.05
CA LEU A 90 -9.87 14.36 12.72
C LEU A 90 -10.54 15.20 11.62
N ASN A 91 -10.48 16.53 11.73
CA ASN A 91 -11.02 17.43 10.72
C ASN A 91 -10.34 17.26 9.35
N LEU A 92 -9.01 17.12 9.32
CA LEU A 92 -8.27 16.85 8.09
C LEU A 92 -8.60 15.48 7.50
N PHE A 93 -8.71 14.44 8.34
CA PHE A 93 -9.15 13.11 7.91
C PHE A 93 -10.51 13.17 7.20
N PHE A 94 -11.50 13.87 7.77
CA PHE A 94 -12.81 13.98 7.12
C PHE A 94 -12.81 14.83 5.85
N LYS A 95 -11.95 15.86 5.75
CA LYS A 95 -11.76 16.58 4.49
C LYS A 95 -11.26 15.64 3.40
N ILE A 96 -10.27 14.81 3.71
CA ILE A 96 -9.73 13.82 2.79
C ILE A 96 -10.76 12.75 2.44
N ALA A 97 -11.53 12.26 3.42
CA ALA A 97 -12.59 11.28 3.19
C ALA A 97 -13.67 11.81 2.23
N ASN A 98 -14.16 13.02 2.45
CA ASN A 98 -15.15 13.64 1.56
C ASN A 98 -14.56 13.94 0.18
N TRP A 99 -13.29 14.36 0.10
CA TRP A 99 -12.63 14.53 -1.20
C TRP A 99 -12.64 13.23 -2.02
N PHE A 100 -12.40 12.07 -1.40
CA PHE A 100 -12.51 10.78 -2.09
C PHE A 100 -13.94 10.41 -2.52
N ILE A 101 -14.97 10.86 -1.78
CA ILE A 101 -16.37 10.72 -2.24
C ILE A 101 -16.57 11.55 -3.51
N ASP A 102 -16.09 12.80 -3.52
CA ASP A 102 -16.33 13.74 -4.62
C ASP A 102 -15.61 13.34 -5.91
N ILE A 103 -14.41 12.76 -5.81
CA ILE A 103 -13.62 12.35 -6.98
C ILE A 103 -13.89 10.92 -7.45
N ALA A 104 -14.71 10.15 -6.73
CA ALA A 104 -15.04 8.77 -7.08
C ALA A 104 -15.66 8.69 -8.48
N LYS A 105 -15.21 7.72 -9.28
CA LYS A 105 -15.72 7.48 -10.64
C LYS A 105 -16.40 6.14 -10.75
N LYS A 106 -17.49 6.11 -11.51
CA LYS A 106 -18.13 4.85 -11.91
C LYS A 106 -17.33 4.25 -13.07
N ARG A 107 -16.88 3.01 -12.91
CA ARG A 107 -16.23 2.22 -13.95
C ARG A 107 -16.96 0.89 -14.07
N ASN A 108 -17.75 0.73 -15.13
CA ASN A 108 -18.72 -0.35 -15.26
C ASN A 108 -19.67 -0.38 -14.05
N ASP A 109 -19.76 -1.48 -13.32
CA ASP A 109 -20.54 -1.62 -12.08
C ASP A 109 -19.71 -1.39 -10.79
N CYS A 110 -18.48 -0.88 -10.92
CA CYS A 110 -17.57 -0.55 -9.81
C CYS A 110 -17.50 0.95 -9.55
N ILE A 111 -17.06 1.30 -8.34
CA ILE A 111 -16.51 2.63 -8.04
C ILE A 111 -14.98 2.52 -8.00
N VAL A 112 -14.29 3.50 -8.58
CA VAL A 112 -12.83 3.55 -8.61
C VAL A 112 -12.28 4.95 -8.37
N TRP A 113 -11.02 5.01 -7.94
CA TRP A 113 -10.21 6.23 -7.86
C TRP A 113 -9.06 6.17 -8.86
N GLU A 114 -9.07 7.11 -9.81
CA GLU A 114 -8.23 7.06 -11.01
C GLU A 114 -7.00 7.99 -10.90
N TYR A 115 -5.94 7.57 -11.59
CA TYR A 115 -4.79 8.38 -11.93
C TYR A 115 -4.99 8.98 -13.33
N ASN A 116 -4.99 10.32 -13.42
CA ASN A 116 -5.31 11.06 -14.65
C ASN A 116 -4.07 11.48 -15.45
N PHE A 117 -2.98 10.71 -15.36
CA PHE A 117 -1.74 10.93 -16.08
C PHE A 117 -1.12 9.60 -16.51
N ASP A 118 -0.32 9.61 -17.57
CA ASP A 118 0.36 8.40 -18.05
C ASP A 118 1.52 8.01 -17.13
N TRP A 119 1.70 6.72 -16.89
CA TRP A 119 2.79 6.18 -16.05
C TRP A 119 3.40 4.93 -16.68
N GLY A 120 4.58 5.08 -17.29
CA GLY A 120 5.20 4.00 -18.05
C GLY A 120 4.31 3.59 -19.24
N ASP A 121 3.87 2.34 -19.25
CA ASP A 121 2.93 1.76 -20.22
C ASP A 121 1.46 1.97 -19.85
N LEU A 122 1.17 2.42 -18.62
CA LEU A 122 -0.19 2.73 -18.19
C LEU A 122 -0.66 4.05 -18.80
N LYS A 123 -1.79 3.99 -19.50
CA LYS A 123 -2.46 5.15 -20.09
C LYS A 123 -3.57 5.65 -19.18
N LYS A 124 -3.65 6.97 -19.03
CA LYS A 124 -4.74 7.58 -18.27
C LYS A 124 -6.11 7.32 -18.93
N PRO A 125 -7.19 7.17 -18.15
CA PRO A 125 -7.21 7.00 -16.70
C PRO A 125 -6.90 5.55 -16.30
N TRP A 126 -5.90 5.36 -15.44
CA TRP A 126 -5.58 4.05 -14.85
C TRP A 126 -5.90 4.02 -13.36
N ILE A 127 -5.94 2.83 -12.76
CA ILE A 127 -6.24 2.61 -11.34
C ILE A 127 -5.12 1.78 -10.70
N SER A 128 -5.02 1.83 -9.37
CA SER A 128 -4.04 1.05 -8.62
C SER A 128 -4.75 0.28 -7.52
N ALA A 129 -4.44 -1.02 -7.35
CA ALA A 129 -4.96 -1.82 -6.23
C ALA A 129 -4.64 -1.19 -4.88
N MET A 130 -3.41 -0.69 -4.72
CA MET A 130 -2.97 0.01 -3.51
C MET A 130 -3.87 1.21 -3.21
N ALA A 131 -4.09 2.07 -4.20
CA ALA A 131 -4.97 3.23 -4.05
C ALA A 131 -6.40 2.81 -3.67
N GLN A 132 -6.96 1.80 -4.35
CA GLN A 132 -8.32 1.35 -4.04
C GLN A 132 -8.41 0.83 -2.59
N GLY A 133 -7.42 0.03 -2.16
CA GLY A 133 -7.34 -0.53 -0.81
C GLY A 133 -7.23 0.51 0.28
N GLU A 134 -6.30 1.46 0.14
CA GLU A 134 -6.12 2.52 1.13
C GLU A 134 -7.33 3.45 1.23
N VAL A 135 -8.00 3.75 0.11
CA VAL A 135 -9.23 4.53 0.14
C VAL A 135 -10.36 3.76 0.81
N ILE A 136 -10.47 2.44 0.59
CA ILE A 136 -11.41 1.59 1.33
C ILE A 136 -11.09 1.63 2.83
N SER A 137 -9.83 1.46 3.25
CA SER A 137 -9.44 1.60 4.66
C SER A 137 -9.84 2.96 5.25
N LEU A 138 -9.69 4.04 4.48
CA LEU A 138 -10.00 5.40 4.90
C LEU A 138 -11.50 5.62 5.05
N LEU A 139 -12.29 5.25 4.05
CA LEU A 139 -13.75 5.44 4.06
C LEU A 139 -14.45 4.48 5.03
N SER A 140 -13.94 3.27 5.23
CA SER A 140 -14.38 2.35 6.29
C SER A 140 -14.24 2.98 7.67
N ARG A 141 -13.14 3.70 7.94
CA ARG A 141 -12.96 4.45 9.20
C ARG A 141 -13.90 5.64 9.31
N ALA A 142 -14.18 6.33 8.20
CA ALA A 142 -15.15 7.42 8.18
C ALA A 142 -16.57 6.91 8.51
N TYR A 143 -16.99 5.79 7.92
CA TYR A 143 -18.23 5.11 8.29
C TYR A 143 -18.22 4.65 9.74
N TYR A 144 -17.13 4.02 10.19
CA TYR A 144 -17.00 3.56 11.58
C TYR A 144 -17.27 4.69 12.58
N LYS A 145 -16.70 5.88 12.33
CA LYS A 145 -16.81 7.06 13.19
C LYS A 145 -18.17 7.77 13.12
N THR A 146 -18.79 7.86 11.93
CA THR A 146 -19.98 8.70 11.69
C THR A 146 -21.28 7.92 11.57
N LYS A 147 -21.21 6.65 11.16
CA LYS A 147 -22.33 5.84 10.66
C LYS A 147 -23.06 6.43 9.45
N GLU A 148 -22.45 7.38 8.74
CA GLU A 148 -23.04 7.94 7.51
C GLU A 148 -22.95 6.95 6.36
N GLN A 149 -24.11 6.57 5.82
CA GLN A 149 -24.24 5.52 4.80
C GLN A 149 -23.47 5.81 3.50
N LYS A 150 -23.26 7.09 3.17
CA LYS A 150 -22.50 7.52 1.98
C LYS A 150 -21.09 6.90 1.90
N TYR A 151 -20.45 6.66 3.04
CA TYR A 151 -19.11 6.08 3.10
C TYR A 151 -19.12 4.57 2.87
N ILE A 152 -20.12 3.84 3.39
CA ILE A 152 -20.17 2.38 3.25
C ILE A 152 -20.72 1.96 1.87
N ASP A 153 -21.70 2.70 1.34
CA ASP A 153 -22.30 2.42 0.03
C ASP A 153 -21.29 2.53 -1.11
N ILE A 154 -20.32 3.46 -0.99
CA ILE A 154 -19.32 3.66 -2.02
C ILE A 154 -18.23 2.58 -1.97
N VAL A 155 -17.80 2.16 -0.77
CA VAL A 155 -16.76 1.11 -0.65
C VAL A 155 -17.29 -0.26 -1.04
N LEU A 156 -18.57 -0.57 -0.77
CA LEU A 156 -19.20 -1.82 -1.24
C LEU A 156 -19.27 -1.90 -2.77
N LYS A 157 -19.36 -0.76 -3.47
CA LYS A 157 -19.23 -0.72 -4.93
C LYS A 157 -17.78 -0.74 -5.38
N ALA A 158 -16.85 -0.24 -4.56
CA ALA A 158 -15.43 -0.21 -4.89
C ALA A 158 -14.78 -1.60 -4.83
N ILE A 159 -15.18 -2.47 -3.89
CA ILE A 159 -14.56 -3.80 -3.76
C ILE A 159 -14.70 -4.68 -5.01
N LYS A 160 -15.71 -4.43 -5.85
CA LYS A 160 -15.94 -5.16 -7.10
C LYS A 160 -14.80 -5.02 -8.11
N VAL A 161 -13.96 -4.00 -7.99
CA VAL A 161 -12.79 -3.84 -8.88
C VAL A 161 -11.75 -4.95 -8.66
N PHE A 162 -11.72 -5.53 -7.45
CA PHE A 162 -10.85 -6.64 -7.07
C PHE A 162 -11.41 -8.01 -7.49
N THR A 163 -12.54 -8.06 -8.20
CA THR A 163 -13.04 -9.30 -8.82
C THR A 163 -12.82 -9.31 -10.32
N LYS A 164 -12.09 -8.32 -10.86
CA LYS A 164 -11.97 -8.08 -12.30
C LYS A 164 -10.51 -8.13 -12.71
N ASP A 165 -10.25 -8.88 -13.76
CA ASP A 165 -8.94 -8.93 -14.40
C ASP A 165 -8.57 -7.57 -14.98
N ILE A 166 -7.26 -7.34 -15.14
CA ILE A 166 -6.70 -6.13 -15.75
C ILE A 166 -7.34 -5.85 -17.11
N ASP A 167 -7.48 -6.86 -17.97
CA ASP A 167 -8.07 -6.74 -19.31
C ASP A 167 -9.57 -6.37 -19.30
N HIS A 168 -10.22 -6.54 -18.16
CA HIS A 168 -11.63 -6.16 -17.94
C HIS A 168 -11.76 -4.87 -17.10
N GLY A 169 -10.68 -4.08 -17.03
CA GLY A 169 -10.63 -2.78 -16.36
C GLY A 169 -10.55 -2.84 -14.84
N GLY A 170 -10.20 -4.01 -14.28
CA GLY A 170 -9.94 -4.22 -12.86
C GLY A 170 -8.47 -4.15 -12.49
N VAL A 171 -8.11 -4.80 -11.39
CA VAL A 171 -6.74 -4.83 -10.85
C VAL A 171 -6.19 -6.24 -10.65
N CYS A 172 -6.96 -7.28 -11.01
CA CYS A 172 -6.58 -8.66 -10.74
C CYS A 172 -5.66 -9.25 -11.81
N SER A 173 -4.65 -9.95 -11.35
CA SER A 173 -3.81 -10.84 -12.14
C SER A 173 -3.70 -12.19 -11.43
N LYS A 174 -2.88 -13.09 -11.98
CA LYS A 174 -2.56 -14.37 -11.35
C LYS A 174 -1.06 -14.63 -11.30
N ILE A 175 -0.56 -14.98 -10.13
CA ILE A 175 0.78 -15.53 -9.96
C ILE A 175 0.76 -17.00 -10.36
N ASN A 176 1.73 -17.40 -11.19
CA ASN A 176 1.86 -18.76 -11.73
C ASN A 176 0.57 -19.29 -12.37
N GLY A 177 -0.28 -18.39 -12.90
CA GLY A 177 -1.55 -18.72 -13.54
C GLY A 177 -2.71 -19.10 -12.60
N ASN A 178 -2.47 -19.21 -11.29
CA ASN A 178 -3.46 -19.75 -10.34
C ASN A 178 -3.77 -18.83 -9.16
N ASN A 179 -2.79 -18.15 -8.57
CA ASN A 179 -2.96 -17.43 -7.31
C ASN A 179 -3.33 -15.97 -7.54
N LEU A 180 -4.46 -15.53 -6.96
CA LEU A 180 -4.99 -14.17 -7.10
C LEU A 180 -3.98 -13.12 -6.65
N PHE A 181 -3.74 -12.11 -7.47
CA PHE A 181 -2.92 -10.97 -7.09
C PHE A 181 -3.58 -9.65 -7.50
N PHE A 182 -3.44 -8.62 -6.68
CA PHE A 182 -3.92 -7.28 -7.00
C PHE A 182 -2.76 -6.36 -7.35
N GLU A 183 -2.76 -5.86 -8.58
CA GLU A 183 -1.65 -5.06 -9.10
C GLU A 183 -1.67 -3.61 -8.62
N GLU A 184 -0.55 -3.15 -8.06
CA GLU A 184 -0.32 -1.72 -7.85
C GLU A 184 -0.36 -0.98 -9.19
N TYR A 185 0.25 -1.59 -10.22
CA TYR A 185 0.31 -1.11 -11.59
C TYR A 185 -0.29 -2.17 -12.53
N PRO A 186 -1.60 -2.12 -12.83
CA PRO A 186 -2.29 -3.11 -13.67
C PRO A 186 -1.90 -2.96 -15.14
N SER A 187 -0.65 -3.29 -15.43
CA SER A 187 -0.05 -3.31 -16.76
C SER A 187 -0.26 -4.67 -17.43
N GLN A 188 0.03 -4.76 -18.72
CA GLN A 188 -0.06 -6.02 -19.47
C GLN A 188 0.98 -7.05 -19.03
N ASN A 189 2.10 -6.59 -18.47
CA ASN A 189 3.15 -7.45 -17.90
C ASN A 189 3.38 -7.04 -16.45
N PRO A 190 2.47 -7.42 -15.54
CA PRO A 190 2.56 -7.00 -14.15
C PRO A 190 3.83 -7.52 -13.48
N LYS A 191 4.39 -6.71 -12.58
CA LYS A 191 5.59 -7.07 -11.83
C LYS A 191 5.28 -7.69 -10.47
N HIS A 192 4.02 -7.60 -10.03
CA HIS A 192 3.57 -8.09 -8.73
C HIS A 192 4.28 -7.39 -7.56
N GLU A 193 4.15 -6.05 -7.47
CA GLU A 193 4.65 -5.26 -6.34
C GLU A 193 3.98 -5.68 -5.02
N LEU A 194 4.78 -6.17 -4.07
CA LEU A 194 4.25 -6.79 -2.85
C LEU A 194 3.50 -5.80 -1.97
N ASN A 195 4.07 -4.61 -1.74
CA ASN A 195 3.49 -3.59 -0.87
C ASN A 195 2.08 -3.18 -1.33
N GLY A 196 1.87 -3.04 -2.64
CA GLY A 196 0.60 -2.60 -3.20
C GLY A 196 -0.50 -3.64 -3.02
N PHE A 197 -0.17 -4.92 -3.25
CA PHE A 197 -1.07 -6.02 -2.94
C PHE A 197 -1.41 -6.07 -1.45
N LEU A 198 -0.42 -5.97 -0.57
CA LEU A 198 -0.65 -6.01 0.88
C LEU A 198 -1.52 -4.84 1.37
N TYR A 199 -1.34 -3.63 0.84
CA TYR A 199 -2.25 -2.50 1.14
C TYR A 199 -3.68 -2.75 0.66
N ALA A 200 -3.85 -3.36 -0.52
CA ALA A 200 -5.16 -3.76 -1.01
C ALA A 200 -5.84 -4.75 -0.06
N VAL A 201 -5.13 -5.79 0.38
CA VAL A 201 -5.64 -6.78 1.34
C VAL A 201 -5.99 -6.13 2.68
N ILE A 202 -5.15 -5.22 3.20
CA ILE A 202 -5.46 -4.46 4.42
C ILE A 202 -6.79 -3.71 4.27
N GLY A 203 -7.02 -3.04 3.13
CA GLY A 203 -8.27 -2.38 2.81
C GLY A 203 -9.49 -3.29 2.92
N LEU A 204 -9.41 -4.49 2.33
CA LEU A 204 -10.47 -5.49 2.41
C LEU A 204 -10.71 -5.95 3.86
N THR A 205 -9.65 -6.25 4.62
CA THR A 205 -9.78 -6.67 6.04
C THR A 205 -10.33 -5.57 6.94
N ASP A 206 -10.09 -4.29 6.62
CA ASP A 206 -10.67 -3.18 7.37
C ASP A 206 -12.18 -3.03 7.10
N LEU A 207 -12.62 -3.31 5.87
CA LEU A 207 -14.04 -3.33 5.53
C LEU A 207 -14.75 -4.54 6.15
N ASP A 208 -14.08 -5.69 6.24
CA ASP A 208 -14.64 -6.92 6.79
C ASP A 208 -15.11 -6.77 8.25
N LYS A 209 -14.38 -5.97 9.04
CA LYS A 209 -14.76 -5.58 10.41
C LYS A 209 -16.12 -4.88 10.50
N LEU A 210 -16.66 -4.37 9.38
CA LEU A 210 -17.93 -3.65 9.28
C LEU A 210 -18.99 -4.44 8.50
N CYS A 211 -18.58 -5.31 7.57
CA CYS A 211 -19.45 -5.95 6.58
C CYS A 211 -19.11 -7.44 6.39
N SER A 212 -19.00 -8.20 7.48
CA SER A 212 -18.63 -9.62 7.44
C SER A 212 -19.61 -10.54 6.71
N SER A 213 -20.84 -10.08 6.42
CA SER A 213 -21.83 -10.81 5.62
C SER A 213 -21.71 -10.60 4.10
N GLU A 214 -20.82 -9.70 3.64
CA GLU A 214 -20.65 -9.42 2.21
C GLU A 214 -19.86 -10.55 1.51
N SER A 215 -20.54 -11.36 0.70
CA SER A 215 -19.97 -12.58 0.12
C SER A 215 -18.80 -12.33 -0.82
N ILE A 216 -18.85 -11.25 -1.62
CA ILE A 216 -17.75 -10.85 -2.49
C ILE A 216 -16.48 -10.59 -1.66
N LEU A 217 -16.64 -9.87 -0.54
CA LEU A 217 -15.54 -9.53 0.35
C LEU A 217 -14.93 -10.78 0.99
N GLN A 218 -15.77 -11.69 1.50
CA GLN A 218 -15.31 -12.94 2.10
C GLN A 218 -14.49 -13.78 1.11
N ASN A 219 -14.99 -13.94 -0.12
CA ASN A 219 -14.30 -14.71 -1.14
C ASN A 219 -12.94 -14.09 -1.49
N LEU A 220 -12.86 -12.77 -1.62
CA LEU A 220 -11.59 -12.07 -1.89
C LEU A 220 -10.59 -12.27 -0.74
N ILE A 221 -11.04 -12.17 0.51
CA ILE A 221 -10.17 -12.36 1.68
C ILE A 221 -9.62 -13.78 1.74
N ILE A 222 -10.45 -14.80 1.47
CA ILE A 222 -10.03 -16.20 1.42
C ILE A 222 -8.95 -16.42 0.35
N GLU A 223 -9.18 -15.93 -0.87
CA GLU A 223 -8.22 -16.05 -1.97
C GLU A 223 -6.91 -15.28 -1.72
N CYS A 224 -6.99 -14.12 -1.06
CA CYS A 224 -5.82 -13.34 -0.65
C CYS A 224 -4.99 -14.07 0.41
N LYS A 225 -5.65 -14.63 1.44
CA LYS A 225 -5.00 -15.44 2.47
C LYS A 225 -4.26 -16.62 1.83
N LYS A 226 -4.95 -17.38 0.97
CA LYS A 226 -4.36 -18.51 0.24
C LYS A 226 -3.13 -18.08 -0.57
N THR A 227 -3.26 -17.01 -1.36
CA THR A 227 -2.16 -16.48 -2.18
C THR A 227 -0.96 -16.11 -1.30
N LEU A 228 -1.18 -15.43 -0.18
CA LEU A 228 -0.10 -15.07 0.73
C LEU A 228 0.57 -16.32 1.34
N GLU A 229 -0.20 -17.30 1.79
CA GLU A 229 0.34 -18.53 2.39
C GLU A 229 1.17 -19.35 1.38
N GLU A 230 0.72 -19.43 0.13
CA GLU A 230 1.39 -20.20 -0.92
C GLU A 230 2.56 -19.43 -1.57
N CYS A 231 2.43 -18.11 -1.76
CA CYS A 231 3.31 -17.32 -2.62
C CYS A 231 4.23 -16.35 -1.87
N CYS A 232 4.04 -16.07 -0.57
CA CYS A 232 4.84 -15.04 0.12
C CYS A 232 6.36 -15.29 0.02
N LYS A 233 6.78 -16.57 0.00
CA LYS A 233 8.19 -16.96 -0.20
C LYS A 233 8.78 -16.53 -1.54
N LEU A 234 7.96 -16.27 -2.57
CA LEU A 234 8.45 -15.77 -3.85
C LEU A 234 9.15 -14.42 -3.70
N TRP A 235 8.76 -13.57 -2.75
CA TRP A 235 9.45 -12.30 -2.45
C TRP A 235 10.58 -12.47 -1.44
N ASP A 236 10.90 -13.67 -0.97
CA ASP A 236 12.01 -13.89 -0.06
C ASP A 236 13.33 -14.09 -0.83
N LEU A 237 14.29 -13.18 -0.65
CA LEU A 237 15.64 -13.32 -1.19
C LEU A 237 16.54 -14.18 -0.29
N GLY A 238 16.00 -14.75 0.78
CA GLY A 238 16.72 -15.51 1.80
C GLY A 238 17.32 -14.65 2.91
N TYR A 239 17.67 -13.40 2.59
CA TYR A 239 18.28 -12.43 3.50
C TYR A 239 17.54 -11.08 3.54
N TRP A 240 16.52 -10.88 2.70
CA TRP A 240 15.78 -9.63 2.54
C TRP A 240 14.48 -9.89 1.76
N SER A 241 13.58 -8.92 1.70
CA SER A 241 12.41 -8.99 0.79
C SER A 241 12.74 -8.39 -0.58
N ALA A 242 12.22 -8.99 -1.63
CA ALA A 242 12.11 -8.37 -2.94
C ALA A 242 10.95 -7.36 -2.92
N TYR A 243 11.08 -6.29 -3.70
CA TYR A 243 10.02 -5.30 -3.90
C TYR A 243 8.89 -5.87 -4.78
N ASP A 244 9.28 -6.58 -5.83
CA ASP A 244 8.40 -7.18 -6.83
C ASP A 244 8.97 -8.54 -7.28
N LEU A 245 8.29 -9.22 -8.20
CA LEU A 245 8.74 -10.48 -8.79
C LEU A 245 9.57 -10.31 -10.07
N SER A 246 9.91 -9.08 -10.46
CA SER A 246 10.74 -8.83 -11.64
C SER A 246 12.18 -9.30 -11.45
N GLN A 247 12.79 -9.73 -12.55
CA GLN A 247 14.24 -9.99 -12.64
C GLN A 247 14.82 -9.45 -13.94
N ILE A 248 16.06 -8.98 -13.88
CA ILE A 248 16.82 -8.55 -15.06
C ILE A 248 18.18 -9.20 -14.99
N ASN A 249 18.52 -10.03 -15.99
CA ASN A 249 19.76 -10.81 -16.04
C ASN A 249 20.01 -11.62 -14.74
N GLY A 250 18.95 -12.23 -14.19
CA GLY A 250 18.98 -12.97 -12.93
C GLY A 250 19.07 -12.11 -11.66
N VAL A 251 19.13 -10.78 -11.78
CA VAL A 251 19.13 -9.86 -10.63
C VAL A 251 17.69 -9.48 -10.28
N ARG A 252 17.28 -9.81 -9.06
CA ARG A 252 15.96 -9.47 -8.52
C ARG A 252 15.92 -8.09 -7.88
N ASN A 253 14.76 -7.45 -7.89
CA ASN A 253 14.57 -6.11 -7.31
C ASN A 253 14.50 -6.15 -5.78
N SER A 254 15.65 -6.09 -5.09
CA SER A 254 15.65 -5.99 -3.61
C SER A 254 14.88 -4.76 -3.13
N ALA A 255 14.10 -4.89 -2.06
CA ALA A 255 13.40 -3.76 -1.47
C ALA A 255 14.37 -2.75 -0.85
N THR A 256 14.06 -1.44 -0.94
CA THR A 256 14.75 -0.44 -0.11
C THR A 256 14.48 -0.71 1.37
N THR A 257 15.31 -0.19 2.27
CA THR A 257 15.10 -0.27 3.73
C THR A 257 13.67 0.04 4.16
N SER A 258 13.10 1.14 3.65
CA SER A 258 11.73 1.55 3.94
C SER A 258 10.69 0.53 3.47
N TYR A 259 10.76 0.08 2.21
CA TYR A 259 9.86 -0.97 1.71
C TYR A 259 10.02 -2.31 2.43
N HIS A 260 11.23 -2.68 2.85
CA HIS A 260 11.43 -3.92 3.61
C HIS A 260 10.73 -3.87 4.98
N LEU A 261 10.88 -2.74 5.70
CA LEU A 261 10.17 -2.51 6.95
C LEU A 261 8.65 -2.45 6.75
N LEU A 262 8.20 -1.83 5.67
CA LEU A 262 6.78 -1.82 5.30
C LEU A 262 6.25 -3.24 5.06
N HIS A 263 6.98 -4.08 4.31
CA HIS A 263 6.59 -5.49 4.11
C HIS A 263 6.52 -6.24 5.44
N ILE A 264 7.48 -6.01 6.35
CA ILE A 264 7.45 -6.60 7.70
C ILE A 264 6.19 -6.16 8.45
N ALA A 265 5.88 -4.86 8.49
CA ALA A 265 4.70 -4.33 9.19
C ALA A 265 3.39 -4.90 8.62
N GLN A 266 3.26 -4.90 7.29
CA GLN A 266 2.08 -5.41 6.59
C GLN A 266 1.87 -6.92 6.80
N ILE A 267 2.92 -7.74 6.63
CA ILE A 267 2.81 -9.19 6.83
C ILE A 267 2.60 -9.52 8.31
N THR A 268 3.21 -8.77 9.24
CA THR A 268 2.95 -8.96 10.68
C THR A 268 1.47 -8.74 10.99
N PHE A 269 0.89 -7.64 10.52
CA PHE A 269 -0.54 -7.37 10.70
C PHE A 269 -1.41 -8.48 10.07
N LEU A 270 -1.18 -8.81 8.79
CA LEU A 270 -2.00 -9.82 8.11
C LEU A 270 -1.81 -11.23 8.66
N SER A 271 -0.64 -11.56 9.22
CA SER A 271 -0.42 -12.84 9.89
C SER A 271 -1.31 -13.02 11.13
N ASP A 272 -1.59 -11.93 11.85
CA ASP A 272 -2.49 -11.94 12.99
C ASP A 272 -3.94 -12.04 12.55
N ILE A 273 -4.36 -11.19 11.60
CA ILE A 273 -5.72 -11.21 11.05
C ILE A 273 -6.09 -12.57 10.44
N PHE A 274 -5.15 -13.23 9.77
CA PHE A 274 -5.37 -14.53 9.16
C PHE A 274 -5.02 -15.72 10.05
N GLU A 275 -4.52 -15.47 11.26
CA GLU A 275 -4.01 -16.51 12.17
C GLU A 275 -3.01 -17.45 11.46
N SER A 276 -2.11 -16.88 10.65
CA SER A 276 -1.24 -17.61 9.75
C SER A 276 0.20 -17.70 10.27
N GLU A 277 0.57 -18.88 10.74
CA GLU A 277 1.93 -19.16 11.24
C GLU A 277 2.99 -19.04 10.13
N ILE A 278 2.65 -19.36 8.87
CA ILE A 278 3.55 -19.22 7.72
C ILE A 278 3.94 -17.75 7.52
N LEU A 279 2.96 -16.85 7.55
CA LEU A 279 3.19 -15.41 7.41
C LEU A 279 3.94 -14.84 8.62
N SER A 280 3.57 -15.28 9.84
CA SER A 280 4.24 -14.90 11.08
C SER A 280 5.73 -15.26 11.06
N GLN A 281 6.07 -16.47 10.61
CA GLN A 281 7.46 -16.90 10.44
C GLN A 281 8.21 -16.08 9.39
N GLN A 282 7.56 -15.75 8.27
CA GLN A 282 8.18 -14.92 7.23
C GLN A 282 8.48 -13.50 7.72
N ALA A 283 7.54 -12.86 8.43
CA ALA A 283 7.75 -11.55 9.04
C ALA A 283 8.90 -11.58 10.07
N LYS A 284 8.93 -12.59 10.95
CA LYS A 284 10.02 -12.78 11.92
C LYS A 284 11.37 -12.95 11.23
N LYS A 285 11.44 -13.75 10.15
CA LYS A 285 12.66 -13.94 9.36
C LYS A 285 13.16 -12.62 8.77
N TRP A 286 12.29 -11.87 8.12
CA TRP A 286 12.65 -10.57 7.53
C TRP A 286 13.09 -9.56 8.60
N LYS A 287 12.40 -9.50 9.74
CA LYS A 287 12.80 -8.65 10.87
C LYS A 287 14.19 -9.00 11.41
N LEU A 288 14.49 -10.28 11.61
CA LEU A 288 15.82 -10.75 12.03
C LEU A 288 16.91 -10.38 11.02
N CYS A 289 16.60 -10.41 9.73
CA CYS A 289 17.52 -9.95 8.68
C CYS A 289 17.72 -8.43 8.73
N PHE A 290 16.66 -7.65 8.93
CA PHE A 290 16.77 -6.20 9.09
C PHE A 290 17.74 -5.82 10.22
N ASP A 291 17.68 -6.51 11.35
CA ASP A 291 18.52 -6.18 12.52
C ASP A 291 20.02 -6.45 12.30
N LYS A 292 20.38 -7.32 11.34
CA LYS A 292 21.77 -7.67 11.01
C LYS A 292 22.38 -6.70 9.99
N LEU A 293 23.47 -6.04 10.36
CA LEU A 293 24.21 -5.14 9.46
C LEU A 293 24.65 -5.84 8.16
N THR A 294 25.09 -7.09 8.23
CA THR A 294 25.54 -7.86 7.05
C THR A 294 24.42 -8.06 6.04
N CYS A 295 23.19 -8.35 6.49
CA CYS A 295 22.01 -8.45 5.62
C CYS A 295 21.66 -7.10 5.01
N ARG A 296 21.69 -5.99 5.78
CA ARG A 296 21.44 -4.64 5.26
C ARG A 296 22.44 -4.24 4.18
N LEU A 297 23.74 -4.52 4.39
CA LEU A 297 24.78 -4.24 3.40
C LEU A 297 24.65 -5.10 2.14
N HIS A 298 24.26 -6.37 2.29
CA HIS A 298 23.97 -7.25 1.16
C HIS A 298 22.79 -6.70 0.32
N ALA A 299 21.69 -6.33 0.99
CA ALA A 299 20.53 -5.73 0.32
C ALA A 299 20.89 -4.41 -0.38
N ALA A 300 21.72 -3.56 0.23
CA ALA A 300 22.20 -2.33 -0.39
C ALA A 300 23.00 -2.62 -1.68
N ARG A 301 23.92 -3.58 -1.64
CA ARG A 301 24.72 -3.99 -2.81
C ARG A 301 23.81 -4.48 -3.95
N ASP A 302 22.84 -5.33 -3.63
CA ASP A 302 21.96 -5.91 -4.65
C ASP A 302 20.97 -4.86 -5.19
N LYS A 303 20.52 -3.91 -4.36
CA LYS A 303 19.75 -2.75 -4.83
C LYS A 303 20.55 -1.86 -5.79
N ILE A 304 21.82 -1.60 -5.49
CA ILE A 304 22.71 -0.81 -6.36
C ILE A 304 22.89 -1.53 -7.69
N ARG A 305 23.17 -2.85 -7.67
CA ARG A 305 23.29 -3.68 -8.87
C ARG A 305 22.02 -3.63 -9.72
N TYR A 306 20.84 -3.79 -9.11
CA TYR A 306 19.58 -3.69 -9.83
C TYR A 306 19.39 -2.31 -10.47
N ARG A 307 19.70 -1.21 -9.76
CA ARG A 307 19.56 0.16 -10.29
C ARG A 307 20.52 0.50 -11.42
N ILE A 308 21.68 -0.16 -11.51
CA ILE A 308 22.60 -0.03 -12.65
C ILE A 308 21.95 -0.64 -13.90
N LEU A 309 21.26 -1.77 -13.76
CA LEU A 309 20.57 -2.46 -14.86
C LEU A 309 19.22 -1.82 -15.21
N CYS A 310 18.52 -1.28 -14.20
CA CYS A 310 17.22 -0.64 -14.34
C CYS A 310 17.23 0.72 -13.62
N PRO A 311 17.67 1.79 -14.30
CA PRO A 311 17.66 3.12 -13.73
C PRO A 311 16.23 3.53 -13.34
N PRO A 312 16.03 4.19 -12.19
CA PRO A 312 14.71 4.62 -11.77
C PRO A 312 14.12 5.61 -12.78
N GLN A 313 12.89 5.34 -13.23
CA GLN A 313 12.08 6.32 -13.95
C GLN A 313 11.87 7.52 -13.00
N ARG A 314 12.32 8.71 -13.39
CA ARG A 314 12.23 9.93 -12.57
C ARG A 314 11.40 10.99 -13.24
#